data_AF-A0A6A2WRF8-F1
#
_entry.id   AF-A0A6A2WRF8-F1
#
_cell.length_a   1.000
_cell.length_b   1.000
_cell.length_c   1.000
_cell.angle_alpha   90.00
_cell.angle_beta   90.00
_cell.angle_gamma   90.00
#
_symmetry.space_group_name_H-M   'P 1'
#
loop_
_entity.id
_entity.type
_entity.pdbx_description
1 polymer ?
#
loop_
_entity_poly.entity_id
_entity_poly.type
_entity_poly.pdbx_seq_one_letter_code
_entity_poly.pdbx_strand_id
1 'polypeptide(L)'
;MDQVYDPTATTYLPAHQLKTRDSTGGVKEFHLIDGGVAENNSTLVAMNEVAKAISSEGGDLDYARVWVLSLGTGSQKWEEKYEADKAAKWGVLGWLNPDDSTPLMDVFMQASTDMVDFHLATVFQLLHCEDHISSKENLEDLIMLGEELLKKPVSKVSLETGKFEPANQGTNEGALIRLAEVLSKEKRLRGIRSSHENFKEEDA
;
A
#
# COMPACT_ATOMS: atom_id res chain seq x y z
N MET A 1 -4.64 16.82 -28.21
CA MET A 1 -5.97 17.00 -27.59
C MET A 1 -5.95 15.96 -26.51
N ASP A 2 -5.31 16.30 -25.41
CA ASP A 2 -4.85 15.32 -24.43
C ASP A 2 -5.38 15.79 -23.08
N GLN A 3 -6.43 15.14 -22.63
CA GLN A 3 -6.94 15.27 -21.28
C GLN A 3 -6.80 13.90 -20.63
N VAL A 4 -5.81 13.81 -19.74
CA VAL A 4 -5.64 12.69 -18.82
C VAL A 4 -6.77 12.80 -17.81
N TYR A 5 -7.64 11.81 -17.83
CA TYR A 5 -8.76 11.63 -16.91
C TYR A 5 -8.24 10.82 -15.71
N ASP A 6 -8.26 11.39 -14.51
CA ASP A 6 -8.25 10.60 -13.27
C ASP A 6 -9.34 11.12 -12.34
N PRO A 7 -10.44 10.39 -12.34
CA PRO A 7 -11.18 10.21 -11.11
C PRO A 7 -11.39 8.72 -10.82
N THR A 8 -11.48 8.45 -9.52
CA THR A 8 -11.33 7.12 -8.96
C THR A 8 -12.58 6.26 -9.07
N ALA A 9 -12.35 4.95 -9.04
CA ALA A 9 -13.18 3.88 -9.57
C ALA A 9 -14.65 3.80 -9.11
N THR A 10 -15.05 4.34 -7.95
CA THR A 10 -16.47 4.36 -7.52
C THR A 10 -17.36 5.31 -8.29
N THR A 11 -16.80 6.36 -8.90
CA THR A 11 -17.54 7.25 -9.81
C THR A 11 -17.48 6.77 -11.27
N TYR A 12 -16.63 5.78 -11.56
CA TYR A 12 -16.36 5.25 -12.89
C TYR A 12 -17.12 3.97 -13.18
N LEU A 13 -17.15 3.09 -12.18
CA LEU A 13 -17.66 1.73 -12.33
C LEU A 13 -18.94 1.58 -11.51
N PRO A 14 -19.98 0.94 -12.08
CA PRO A 14 -21.17 0.61 -11.32
C PRO A 14 -20.85 -0.42 -10.22
N ALA A 15 -21.61 -0.37 -9.13
CA ALA A 15 -21.55 -1.39 -8.09
C ALA A 15 -21.78 -2.78 -8.69
N HIS A 16 -21.06 -3.79 -8.19
CA HIS A 16 -21.14 -5.16 -8.66
C HIS A 16 -21.87 -6.05 -7.65
N GLN A 17 -22.76 -6.90 -8.14
CA GLN A 17 -23.49 -7.86 -7.33
C GLN A 17 -22.92 -9.26 -7.58
N LEU A 18 -22.40 -9.88 -6.51
CA LEU A 18 -21.84 -11.23 -6.55
C LEU A 18 -22.69 -12.15 -5.66
N LYS A 19 -22.97 -13.36 -6.16
CA LYS A 19 -23.61 -14.42 -5.37
C LYS A 19 -22.65 -15.59 -5.23
N THR A 20 -22.42 -16.04 -4.01
CA THR A 20 -21.67 -17.26 -3.72
C THR A 20 -22.60 -18.31 -3.11
N ARG A 21 -22.24 -19.59 -3.25
CA ARG A 21 -22.91 -20.69 -2.56
C ARG A 21 -21.94 -21.30 -1.56
N ASP A 22 -22.41 -21.55 -0.35
CA ASP A 22 -21.67 -22.31 0.64
C ASP A 22 -21.75 -23.82 0.37
N SER A 23 -21.03 -24.61 1.18
CA SER A 23 -20.98 -26.07 1.12
C SER A 23 -22.34 -26.73 1.40
N THR A 24 -23.30 -26.01 1.98
CA THR A 24 -24.67 -26.48 2.26
C THR A 24 -25.66 -26.07 1.17
N GLY A 25 -25.20 -25.36 0.13
CA GLY A 25 -26.02 -24.85 -0.97
C GLY A 25 -26.71 -23.51 -0.66
N GLY A 26 -26.47 -22.94 0.52
CA GLY A 26 -26.95 -21.63 0.92
C GLY A 26 -26.36 -20.53 0.05
N VAL A 27 -27.21 -19.66 -0.49
CA VAL A 27 -26.77 -18.54 -1.34
C VAL A 27 -26.50 -17.34 -0.46
N LYS A 28 -25.28 -16.79 -0.55
CA LYS A 28 -24.91 -15.51 0.04
C LYS A 28 -24.68 -14.48 -1.06
N GLU A 29 -25.26 -13.30 -0.86
CA GLU A 29 -25.20 -12.20 -1.81
C GLU A 29 -24.30 -11.09 -1.27
N PHE A 30 -23.53 -10.48 -2.18
CA PHE A 30 -22.58 -9.42 -1.90
C PHE A 30 -22.82 -8.27 -2.86
N HIS A 31 -22.84 -7.05 -2.33
CA HIS A 31 -22.91 -5.81 -3.10
C HIS A 31 -21.56 -5.10 -2.91
N LEU A 32 -20.78 -5.07 -3.97
CA LEU A 32 -19.38 -4.66 -3.97
C LEU A 32 -19.23 -3.32 -4.69
N ILE A 33 -18.44 -2.46 -4.10
CA ILE A 33 -17.94 -1.21 -4.69
C ILE A 33 -16.41 -1.23 -4.58
N ASP A 34 -15.75 -0.19 -5.10
CA ASP A 34 -14.29 -0.13 -5.05
C ASP A 34 -13.75 -0.23 -3.62
N GLY A 35 -12.72 -1.05 -3.44
CA GLY A 35 -12.07 -1.28 -2.16
C GLY A 35 -11.40 -0.05 -1.58
N GLY A 36 -11.01 0.92 -2.41
CA GLY A 36 -10.44 2.20 -1.99
C GLY A 36 -11.37 3.05 -1.12
N VAL A 37 -12.68 2.80 -1.17
CA VAL A 37 -13.64 3.41 -0.22
C VAL A 37 -13.47 2.88 1.20
N ALA A 38 -13.11 1.60 1.33
CA ALA A 38 -12.89 0.96 2.62
C ALA A 38 -11.44 1.15 3.09
N GLU A 39 -10.48 1.00 2.18
CA GLU A 39 -9.05 1.13 2.46
C GLU A 39 -8.28 1.36 1.16
N ASN A 40 -7.64 2.53 1.03
CA ASN A 40 -6.85 2.85 -0.16
C ASN A 40 -5.44 2.23 -0.12
N ASN A 41 -4.90 1.95 1.07
CA ASN A 41 -3.62 1.26 1.27
C ASN A 41 -3.82 0.03 2.16
N SER A 42 -3.88 -1.16 1.55
CA SER A 42 -4.19 -2.44 2.21
C SER A 42 -3.07 -3.00 3.09
N THR A 43 -1.97 -2.28 3.26
CA THR A 43 -0.79 -2.79 3.99
C THR A 43 -1.11 -3.06 5.46
N LEU A 44 -1.89 -2.19 6.12
CA LEU A 44 -2.23 -2.38 7.53
C LEU A 44 -3.23 -3.51 7.73
N VAL A 45 -4.23 -3.65 6.86
CA VAL A 45 -5.13 -4.81 6.87
C VAL A 45 -4.37 -6.11 6.61
N ALA A 46 -3.44 -6.15 5.67
CA ALA A 46 -2.60 -7.31 5.43
C ALA A 46 -1.79 -7.70 6.68
N MET A 47 -1.18 -6.72 7.35
CA MET A 47 -0.44 -6.97 8.60
C MET A 47 -1.36 -7.47 9.73
N ASN A 48 -2.57 -6.94 9.84
CA ASN A 48 -3.56 -7.39 10.82
C ASN A 48 -3.98 -8.85 10.58
N GLU A 49 -4.19 -9.25 9.32
CA GLU A 49 -4.51 -10.65 9.00
C GLU A 49 -3.35 -11.60 9.29
N VAL A 50 -2.10 -11.18 9.03
CA VAL A 50 -0.91 -11.94 9.44
C VAL A 50 -0.84 -12.07 10.96
N ALA A 51 -1.08 -10.99 11.70
CA ALA A 51 -1.11 -11.03 13.16
C ALA A 51 -2.17 -12.01 13.68
N LYS A 52 -3.38 -11.98 13.11
CA LYS A 52 -4.46 -12.92 13.45
C LYS A 52 -4.08 -14.37 13.17
N ALA A 53 -3.47 -14.65 12.02
CA ALA A 53 -3.03 -16.00 11.67
C ALA A 53 -2.01 -16.53 12.69
N ILE A 54 -1.00 -15.73 13.04
CA ILE A 54 0.01 -16.11 14.03
C ILE A 54 -0.60 -16.28 15.43
N SER A 55 -1.50 -15.38 15.82
CA SER A 55 -2.21 -15.46 17.09
C SER A 55 -3.10 -16.70 17.19
N SER A 56 -3.73 -17.11 16.09
CA SER A 56 -4.52 -18.34 16.04
C SER A 56 -3.69 -19.61 16.24
N GLU A 57 -2.39 -19.56 15.95
CA GLU A 57 -1.41 -20.62 16.23
C GLU A 57 -0.74 -20.49 17.61
N GLY A 58 -1.15 -19.50 18.42
CA GLY A 58 -0.66 -19.27 19.77
C GLY A 58 0.64 -18.46 19.86
N GLY A 59 1.05 -17.79 18.78
CA GLY A 59 2.19 -16.88 18.75
C GLY A 59 1.79 -15.40 18.83
N ASP A 60 2.76 -14.53 19.10
CA ASP A 60 2.62 -13.08 18.94
C ASP A 60 3.42 -12.61 17.72
N LEU A 61 2.90 -11.58 17.04
CA LEU A 61 3.60 -10.98 15.89
C LEU A 61 4.85 -10.24 16.38
N ASP A 62 6.01 -10.81 16.08
CA ASP A 62 7.29 -10.13 16.23
C ASP A 62 7.60 -9.33 14.96
N TYR A 63 7.29 -8.03 15.00
CA TYR A 63 7.51 -7.09 13.90
C TYR A 63 8.98 -7.02 13.45
N ALA A 64 9.96 -7.35 14.30
CA ALA A 64 11.38 -7.39 13.91
C ALA A 64 11.70 -8.58 12.98
N ARG A 65 10.78 -9.54 12.86
CA ARG A 65 10.91 -10.73 12.00
C ARG A 65 10.01 -10.67 10.76
N VAL A 66 9.36 -9.53 10.54
CA VAL A 66 8.44 -9.30 9.43
C VAL A 66 9.07 -8.33 8.44
N TRP A 67 9.08 -8.72 7.17
CA TRP A 67 9.47 -7.85 6.07
C TRP A 67 8.21 -7.43 5.31
N VAL A 68 8.00 -6.12 5.18
CA VAL A 68 6.86 -5.56 4.46
C VAL A 68 7.35 -4.79 3.26
N LEU A 69 6.84 -5.14 2.07
CA LEU A 69 6.99 -4.35 0.86
C LEU A 69 5.61 -3.82 0.47
N SER A 70 5.40 -2.53 0.65
CA SER A 70 4.23 -1.82 0.15
C SER A 70 4.60 -1.08 -1.13
N LEU A 71 3.77 -1.21 -2.17
CA LEU A 71 3.97 -0.58 -3.46
C LEU A 71 2.75 0.29 -3.78
N GLY A 72 2.91 1.61 -3.69
CA GLY A 72 1.91 2.58 -4.10
C GLY A 72 1.98 2.85 -5.61
N THR A 73 0.84 3.23 -6.20
CA THR A 73 0.71 3.59 -7.63
C THR A 73 1.02 5.05 -7.91
N GLY A 74 1.02 5.91 -6.90
CA GLY A 74 1.00 7.34 -7.14
C GLY A 74 0.53 8.16 -5.96
N SER A 75 1.21 9.29 -5.72
CA SER A 75 0.55 10.47 -5.17
C SER A 75 0.89 11.68 -6.03
N GLN A 76 -0.09 12.53 -6.32
CA GLN A 76 0.22 13.82 -6.90
C GLN A 76 1.07 14.59 -5.88
N LYS A 77 2.34 14.87 -6.24
CA LYS A 77 3.16 15.84 -5.51
C LYS A 77 2.27 17.04 -5.18
N TRP A 78 2.48 17.61 -3.99
CA TRP A 78 1.96 18.87 -3.46
C TRP A 78 1.98 20.04 -4.46
N GLU A 79 1.29 19.91 -5.58
CA GLU A 79 0.67 20.99 -6.28
C GLU A 79 -0.38 21.47 -5.30
N GLU A 80 -0.35 22.75 -4.96
CA GLU A 80 -1.41 23.42 -4.22
C GLU A 80 -2.68 23.41 -5.10
N LYS A 81 -3.23 22.22 -5.33
CA LYS A 81 -4.26 21.91 -6.32
C LYS A 81 -5.54 22.68 -6.00
N TYR A 82 -5.74 22.97 -4.71
CA TYR A 82 -6.90 23.67 -4.18
C TYR A 82 -6.47 24.78 -3.21
N GLU A 83 -6.61 26.03 -3.61
CA GLU A 83 -6.44 27.18 -2.73
C GLU A 83 -7.62 27.29 -1.75
N ALA A 84 -7.32 27.55 -0.47
CA ALA A 84 -8.32 27.54 0.60
C ALA A 84 -9.42 28.59 0.43
N ASP A 85 -9.09 29.77 -0.12
CA ASP A 85 -10.04 30.87 -0.36
C ASP A 85 -11.00 30.58 -1.53
N LYS A 86 -10.57 29.75 -2.49
CA LYS A 86 -11.43 29.20 -3.55
C LYS A 86 -12.32 28.09 -3.00
N ALA A 87 -11.76 27.13 -2.26
CA ALA A 87 -12.50 26.02 -1.67
C ALA A 87 -13.56 26.47 -0.65
N ALA A 88 -13.32 27.55 0.09
CA ALA A 88 -14.28 28.13 1.03
C ALA A 88 -15.59 28.59 0.37
N LYS A 89 -15.59 28.81 -0.95
CA LYS A 89 -16.76 29.22 -1.72
C LYS A 89 -17.48 28.03 -2.37
N TRP A 90 -16.95 26.82 -2.24
CA TRP A 90 -17.54 25.63 -2.85
C TRP A 90 -18.77 25.16 -2.09
N GLY A 91 -19.86 24.93 -2.83
CA GLY A 91 -20.99 24.12 -2.39
C GLY A 91 -20.76 22.63 -2.69
N VAL A 92 -21.78 21.79 -2.47
CA VAL A 92 -21.68 20.32 -2.68
C VAL A 92 -21.16 19.95 -4.08
N LEU A 93 -21.63 20.64 -5.14
CA LEU A 93 -21.15 20.39 -6.50
C LEU A 93 -19.68 20.78 -6.70
N GLY A 94 -19.23 21.85 -6.03
CA GLY A 94 -17.83 22.26 -6.08
C GLY A 94 -16.90 21.33 -5.30
N TRP A 95 -17.41 20.57 -4.33
CA TRP A 95 -16.63 19.53 -3.66
C TRP A 95 -16.61 18.21 -4.43
N LEU A 96 -17.68 17.91 -5.19
CA LEU A 96 -17.80 16.69 -5.98
C LEU A 96 -17.11 16.80 -7.34
N ASN A 97 -17.27 17.92 -8.05
CA ASN A 97 -16.69 18.13 -9.36
C ASN A 97 -16.53 19.61 -9.76
N PRO A 98 -15.54 20.35 -9.23
CA PRO A 98 -15.12 21.61 -9.80
C PRO A 98 -14.18 21.37 -10.98
N ASP A 99 -14.49 21.97 -12.12
CA ASP A 99 -13.61 22.05 -13.29
C ASP A 99 -13.00 20.68 -13.71
N ASP A 100 -13.83 19.63 -13.75
CA ASP A 100 -13.46 18.25 -14.11
C ASP A 100 -12.46 17.56 -13.15
N SER A 101 -12.42 17.96 -11.88
CA SER A 101 -11.63 17.32 -10.81
C SER A 101 -12.49 16.69 -9.72
N THR A 102 -11.96 15.86 -8.81
CA THR A 102 -12.75 15.25 -7.71
C THR A 102 -12.19 15.53 -6.30
N PRO A 103 -12.18 16.79 -5.83
CA PRO A 103 -11.45 17.21 -4.64
C PRO A 103 -11.77 16.43 -3.37
N LEU A 104 -13.05 16.16 -3.10
CA LEU A 104 -13.46 15.41 -1.93
C LEU A 104 -12.85 14.00 -1.91
N MET A 105 -12.82 13.36 -3.08
CA MET A 105 -12.32 12.01 -3.24
C MET A 105 -10.79 11.99 -3.26
N ASP A 106 -10.15 12.93 -3.97
CA ASP A 106 -8.70 13.10 -4.00
C ASP A 106 -8.14 13.28 -2.58
N VAL A 107 -8.75 14.17 -1.79
CA VAL A 107 -8.34 14.42 -0.38
C VAL A 107 -8.55 13.18 0.47
N PHE A 108 -9.69 12.49 0.34
CA PHE A 108 -9.97 11.26 1.09
C PHE A 108 -8.95 10.16 0.78
N MET A 109 -8.70 9.90 -0.49
CA MET A 109 -7.82 8.83 -0.96
C MET A 109 -6.36 9.10 -0.58
N GLN A 110 -5.88 10.34 -0.76
CA GLN A 110 -4.53 10.74 -0.37
C GLN A 110 -4.35 10.67 1.16
N ALA A 111 -5.28 11.26 1.92
CA ALA A 111 -5.22 11.20 3.38
C ALA A 111 -5.25 9.76 3.90
N SER A 112 -6.03 8.87 3.29
CA SER A 112 -6.07 7.46 3.66
C SER A 112 -4.71 6.76 3.44
N THR A 113 -4.02 7.05 2.33
CA THR A 113 -2.70 6.48 2.04
C THR A 113 -1.65 7.02 3.01
N ASP A 114 -1.60 8.34 3.19
CA ASP A 114 -0.63 9.00 4.08
C ASP A 114 -0.78 8.54 5.53
N MET A 115 -2.00 8.32 6.00
CA MET A 115 -2.27 7.82 7.36
C MET A 115 -1.71 6.41 7.57
N VAL A 116 -1.84 5.51 6.59
CA VAL A 116 -1.28 4.15 6.67
C VAL A 116 0.24 4.22 6.64
N ASP A 117 0.83 5.01 5.75
CA ASP A 117 2.29 5.19 5.67
C ASP A 117 2.86 5.77 6.97
N PHE A 118 2.17 6.73 7.61
CA PHE A 118 2.54 7.27 8.92
C PHE A 118 2.46 6.22 10.03
N HIS A 119 1.39 5.41 10.06
CA HIS A 119 1.22 4.36 11.07
C HIS A 119 2.31 3.29 10.93
N LEU A 120 2.62 2.88 9.70
CA LEU A 120 3.71 1.96 9.42
C LEU A 120 5.05 2.55 9.83
N ALA A 121 5.35 3.78 9.41
CA ALA A 121 6.59 4.46 9.78
C ALA A 121 6.76 4.55 11.30
N THR A 122 5.70 4.87 12.05
CA THR A 122 5.75 4.92 13.52
C THR A 122 6.08 3.55 14.13
N VAL A 123 5.41 2.48 13.69
CA VAL A 123 5.63 1.13 14.21
C VAL A 123 7.05 0.65 13.88
N PHE A 124 7.51 0.85 12.66
CA PHE A 124 8.82 0.39 12.20
C PHE A 124 9.99 1.25 12.70
N GLN A 125 9.79 2.56 12.92
CA GLN A 125 10.76 3.46 13.58
C GLN A 125 11.03 3.08 15.03
N LEU A 126 9.98 2.78 15.79
CA LEU A 126 10.10 2.34 17.17
C LEU A 126 10.88 1.01 17.31
N LEU A 127 11.00 0.26 16.21
CA LEU A 127 11.63 -1.06 16.16
C LEU A 127 12.91 -1.10 15.31
N HIS A 128 13.43 0.06 14.89
CA HIS A 128 14.67 0.21 14.12
C HIS A 128 14.73 -0.61 12.81
N CYS A 129 13.60 -0.75 12.12
CA CYS A 129 13.48 -1.58 10.92
C CYS A 129 12.85 -0.78 9.77
N GLU A 130 13.61 0.12 9.13
CA GLU A 130 13.09 1.00 8.07
C GLU A 130 13.84 0.87 6.73
N ASP A 131 13.06 0.66 5.68
CA ASP A 131 13.32 1.00 4.28
C ASP A 131 11.92 1.25 3.63
N HIS A 132 11.57 2.50 3.26
CA HIS A 132 10.27 2.85 2.65
C HIS A 132 10.43 3.27 1.17
N ILE A 133 9.53 2.83 0.28
CA ILE A 133 9.52 3.14 -1.16
C ILE A 133 8.10 3.57 -1.58
N SER A 134 7.96 4.76 -2.20
CA SER A 134 6.69 5.31 -2.72
C SER A 134 6.89 5.98 -4.11
N SER A 135 5.92 5.93 -5.04
CA SER A 135 6.06 6.25 -6.50
C SER A 135 4.86 6.97 -7.16
N LYS A 136 4.93 7.44 -8.45
CA LYS A 136 3.90 8.21 -9.29
C LYS A 136 3.90 7.91 -10.83
N GLU A 137 2.84 8.28 -11.58
CA GLU A 137 2.25 7.82 -12.89
C GLU A 137 2.75 8.43 -14.25
N ASN A 138 2.59 7.89 -15.51
CA ASN A 138 1.45 7.51 -16.43
C ASN A 138 1.86 6.45 -17.53
N LEU A 139 1.09 5.43 -17.97
CA LEU A 139 1.54 4.14 -18.58
C LEU A 139 2.95 3.99 -19.26
N GLU A 140 3.35 4.82 -20.23
CA GLU A 140 4.74 4.82 -20.77
C GLU A 140 5.69 5.67 -19.91
N ASP A 141 5.21 6.84 -19.49
CA ASP A 141 5.82 7.65 -18.43
C ASP A 141 5.91 6.90 -17.08
N LEU A 142 5.12 5.85 -16.84
CA LEU A 142 5.04 5.06 -15.60
C LEU A 142 6.20 4.08 -15.57
N ILE A 143 6.55 3.52 -16.74
CA ILE A 143 7.76 2.71 -16.91
C ILE A 143 8.97 3.62 -16.69
N MET A 144 9.02 4.76 -17.37
CA MET A 144 10.12 5.72 -17.22
C MET A 144 10.24 6.23 -15.78
N LEU A 145 9.13 6.62 -15.15
CA LEU A 145 9.12 7.14 -13.79
C LEU A 145 9.43 6.04 -12.78
N GLY A 146 9.01 4.80 -13.03
CA GLY A 146 9.45 3.62 -12.27
C GLY A 146 10.96 3.41 -12.35
N GLU A 147 11.54 3.47 -13.55
CA GLU A 147 13.00 3.37 -13.76
C GLU A 147 13.78 4.55 -13.13
N GLU A 148 13.23 5.76 -13.19
CA GLU A 148 13.81 6.91 -12.48
C GLU A 148 13.69 6.76 -10.97
N LEU A 149 12.59 6.22 -10.47
CA LEU A 149 12.37 5.99 -9.05
C LEU A 149 13.37 5.00 -8.49
N LEU A 150 13.68 3.93 -9.23
CA LEU A 150 14.72 2.98 -8.86
C LEU A 150 16.07 3.68 -8.57
N LYS A 151 16.37 4.76 -9.30
CA LYS A 151 17.61 5.55 -9.14
C LYS A 151 17.52 6.59 -8.03
N LYS A 152 16.33 6.95 -7.54
CA LYS A 152 16.16 7.92 -6.44
C LYS A 152 16.62 7.33 -5.11
N PRO A 153 17.08 8.18 -4.17
CA PRO A 153 17.43 7.73 -2.84
C PRO A 153 16.22 7.17 -2.10
N VAL A 154 16.46 6.16 -1.27
CA VAL A 154 15.47 5.68 -0.29
C VAL A 154 15.04 6.85 0.58
N SER A 155 13.74 6.93 0.85
CA SER A 155 13.15 7.98 1.67
C SER A 155 12.44 7.37 2.87
N LYS A 156 12.34 8.11 3.97
CA LYS A 156 11.59 7.75 5.16
C LYS A 156 10.58 8.85 5.48
N VAL A 157 9.49 8.51 6.15
CA VAL A 157 8.50 9.49 6.60
C VAL A 157 9.00 10.17 7.87
N SER A 158 9.05 11.51 7.86
CA SER A 158 9.28 12.34 9.03
C SER A 158 8.03 12.34 9.90
N LEU A 159 8.10 11.84 11.13
CA LEU A 159 6.94 11.79 12.04
C LEU A 159 6.45 13.18 12.49
N GLU A 160 7.31 14.19 12.42
CA GLU A 160 6.93 15.56 12.78
C GLU A 160 6.13 16.25 11.67
N THR A 161 6.43 15.92 10.41
CA THR A 161 5.90 16.67 9.26
C THR A 161 5.04 15.84 8.32
N GLY A 162 5.05 14.51 8.45
CA GLY A 162 4.43 13.57 7.53
C GLY A 162 5.10 13.50 6.15
N LYS A 163 6.24 14.18 5.94
CA LYS A 163 6.90 14.27 4.63
C LYS A 163 7.98 13.22 4.46
N PHE A 164 8.18 12.77 3.21
CA PHE A 164 9.29 11.91 2.84
C PHE A 164 10.61 12.68 2.80
N GLU A 165 11.61 12.18 3.53
CA GLU A 165 12.96 12.72 3.60
C GLU A 165 13.99 11.63 3.24
N PRO A 166 15.14 11.96 2.64
CA PRO A 166 16.15 10.96 2.30
C PRO A 166 16.65 10.19 3.53
N ALA A 167 16.69 8.86 3.43
CA ALA A 167 17.11 7.96 4.51
C ALA A 167 18.62 7.64 4.50
N ASN A 168 19.37 8.17 3.53
CA ASN A 168 20.82 7.92 3.33
C ASN A 168 21.21 6.42 3.21
N GLN A 169 20.28 5.54 2.78
CA GLN A 169 20.48 4.09 2.66
C GLN A 169 20.75 3.62 1.20
N GLY A 170 21.20 4.54 0.34
CA GLY A 170 21.40 4.30 -1.08
C GLY A 170 20.11 4.53 -1.89
N THR A 171 20.01 3.87 -3.06
CA THR A 171 18.88 4.01 -3.99
C THR A 171 17.77 2.99 -3.72
N ASN A 172 16.57 3.26 -4.22
CA ASN A 172 15.45 2.31 -4.16
C ASN A 172 15.78 0.97 -4.84
N GLU A 173 16.51 1.00 -5.96
CA GLU A 173 17.03 -0.21 -6.62
C GLU A 173 17.92 -1.02 -5.67
N GLY A 174 18.86 -0.35 -5.00
CA GLY A 174 19.73 -0.99 -4.03
C GLY A 174 18.94 -1.62 -2.87
N ALA A 175 17.91 -0.92 -2.36
CA ALA A 175 17.04 -1.46 -1.32
C ALA A 175 16.25 -2.70 -1.78
N LEU A 176 15.70 -2.68 -2.99
CA LEU A 176 14.97 -3.82 -3.57
C LEU A 176 15.89 -5.03 -3.81
N ILE A 177 17.13 -4.79 -4.25
CA ILE A 177 18.13 -5.87 -4.38
C ILE A 177 18.43 -6.50 -3.02
N ARG A 178 18.69 -5.69 -1.99
CA ARG A 178 18.92 -6.21 -0.62
C ARG A 178 17.73 -7.01 -0.11
N LEU A 179 16.50 -6.51 -0.31
CA LEU A 179 15.29 -7.22 0.07
C LEU A 179 15.17 -8.55 -0.68
N ALA A 180 15.42 -8.57 -1.99
CA ALA A 180 15.39 -9.80 -2.79
C ALA A 180 16.43 -10.82 -2.32
N GLU A 181 17.63 -10.39 -1.93
CA GLU A 181 18.66 -11.25 -1.35
C GLU A 181 18.21 -11.90 -0.02
N VAL A 182 17.61 -11.09 0.87
CA VAL A 182 17.06 -11.57 2.14
C VAL A 182 15.96 -12.61 1.91
N LEU A 183 15.01 -12.31 1.03
CA LEU A 183 13.90 -13.21 0.69
C LEU A 183 14.38 -14.52 0.05
N SER A 184 15.35 -14.44 -0.86
CA SER A 184 15.96 -15.60 -1.51
C SER A 184 16.67 -16.51 -0.49
N LYS A 185 17.45 -15.91 0.42
CA LYS A 185 18.13 -16.63 1.50
C LYS A 185 17.13 -17.31 2.44
N GLU A 186 16.10 -16.59 2.86
CA GLU A 186 15.06 -17.12 3.76
C GLU A 186 14.30 -18.30 3.11
N LYS A 187 13.92 -18.17 1.83
CA LYS A 187 13.29 -19.26 1.07
C LYS A 187 14.17 -20.52 1.06
N ARG A 188 15.47 -20.37 0.80
CA ARG A 188 16.42 -21.50 0.80
C ARG A 188 16.53 -22.14 2.19
N LEU A 189 16.61 -21.34 3.25
CA LEU A 189 16.68 -21.84 4.63
C LEU A 189 15.43 -22.65 4.99
N ARG A 190 14.24 -22.16 4.63
CA ARG A 190 12.98 -22.90 4.84
C ARG A 190 12.92 -24.19 4.05
N GLY A 191 13.40 -24.19 2.81
CA GLY A 191 13.53 -25.40 2.00
C GLY A 191 14.33 -26.48 2.73
N ILE A 192 15.53 -26.14 3.20
CA ILE A 192 16.42 -27.06 3.94
C ILE A 192 15.75 -27.58 5.22
N ARG A 193 15.09 -26.70 5.99
CA ARG A 193 14.41 -27.09 7.24
C ARG A 193 13.27 -28.08 6.99
N SER A 194 12.43 -27.82 5.97
CA SER A 194 11.32 -28.73 5.63
C SER A 194 11.82 -30.10 5.17
N SER A 195 12.94 -30.15 4.43
CA SER A 195 13.54 -31.42 4.04
C SER A 195 14.04 -32.18 5.27
N HIS A 196 14.67 -31.49 6.23
CA HIS A 196 15.17 -32.10 7.47
C HIS A 196 14.06 -32.59 8.41
N GLU A 197 12.90 -31.93 8.44
CA GLU A 197 11.74 -32.38 9.20
C GLU A 197 11.11 -33.63 8.56
N ASN A 198 10.97 -33.66 7.23
CA ASN A 198 10.47 -34.84 6.51
C ASN A 198 11.37 -36.08 6.70
N PHE A 199 12.70 -35.90 6.70
CA PHE A 199 13.63 -37.00 6.98
C PHE A 199 13.51 -37.55 8.42
N LYS A 200 13.07 -36.74 9.39
CA LYS A 200 12.87 -37.21 10.77
C LYS A 200 11.53 -37.91 10.98
N GLU A 201 10.52 -37.61 10.17
CA GLU A 201 9.23 -38.31 10.20
C GLU A 201 9.27 -39.65 9.44
N GLU A 202 10.10 -39.82 8.41
CA GLU A 202 10.25 -41.10 7.70
C GLU A 202 11.11 -42.13 8.47
N ASP A 203 11.95 -41.68 9.40
CA ASP A 203 12.85 -42.53 10.22
C ASP A 203 12.26 -42.88 11.63
N ALA A 204 11.00 -42.51 11.90
CA ALA A 204 10.30 -42.77 13.17
C ALA A 204 9.17 -43.81 13.00
#